data_AF-A0A7D6IIH9-F1
#
_entry.id   AF-A0A7D6IIH9-F1
#
_cell.length_a   1.000
_cell.length_b   1.000
_cell.length_c   1.000
_cell.angle_alpha   90.00
_cell.angle_beta   90.00
_cell.angle_gamma   90.00
#
_symmetry.space_group_name_H-M   'P 1'
#
loop_
_entity.id
_entity.type
_entity.pdbx_description
1 polymer ?
#
loop_
_entity_poly.entity_id
_entity_poly.type
_entity_poly.pdbx_seq_one_letter_code
_entity_poly.pdbx_strand_id
1 'polypeptide(L)'
;MAKQSPAKAKKLRGEAMRAAAERRAARAASQCEVTRGEVDLDAYAEVDGPWRELGLAAPARRALIDDGYYKLSDLRKTSLDAIKDLHGMGPNAIRILTTAMKKADLSFRK
;
A
#
# COMPACT_ATOMS: atom_id res chain seq x y z
N MET A 1 -41.19 -29.15 -1.92
CA MET A 1 -39.80 -28.70 -1.64
C MET A 1 -39.52 -28.86 -0.14
N ALA A 2 -38.68 -29.82 0.25
CA ALA A 2 -38.37 -30.06 1.66
C ALA A 2 -37.52 -28.91 2.23
N LYS A 3 -38.07 -28.15 3.18
CA LYS A 3 -37.32 -27.11 3.90
C LYS A 3 -36.27 -27.81 4.78
N GLN A 4 -35.01 -27.40 4.66
CA GLN A 4 -33.93 -27.98 5.46
C GLN A 4 -34.19 -27.77 6.96
N SER A 5 -33.93 -28.80 7.78
CA SER A 5 -34.11 -28.75 9.24
C SER A 5 -33.20 -27.69 9.87
N PRO A 6 -33.67 -26.94 10.91
CA PRO A 6 -32.91 -25.85 11.54
C PRO A 6 -31.55 -26.29 12.10
N ALA A 7 -31.43 -27.56 12.53
CA ALA A 7 -30.16 -28.14 12.97
C ALA A 7 -29.12 -28.21 11.83
N LYS A 8 -29.57 -28.53 10.61
CA LYS A 8 -28.73 -28.61 9.41
C LYS A 8 -28.22 -27.23 9.00
N ALA A 9 -29.08 -26.20 9.12
CA ALA A 9 -28.70 -24.81 8.86
C ALA A 9 -27.67 -24.27 9.88
N LYS A 10 -27.81 -24.62 11.17
CA LYS A 10 -26.85 -24.21 12.22
C LYS A 10 -25.48 -24.86 12.02
N LYS A 11 -25.44 -26.15 11.66
CA LYS A 11 -24.20 -26.87 11.35
C LYS A 11 -23.47 -26.24 10.15
N LEU A 12 -24.20 -25.98 9.06
CA LEU A 12 -23.64 -25.37 7.85
C LEU A 12 -23.03 -23.99 8.11
N ARG A 13 -23.69 -23.16 8.94
CA ARG A 13 -23.15 -21.85 9.37
C ARG A 13 -21.87 -21.99 10.19
N GLY A 14 -21.80 -22.98 11.08
CA GLY A 14 -20.60 -23.27 11.87
C GLY A 14 -19.42 -23.73 11.00
N GLU A 15 -19.67 -24.61 10.04
CA GLU A 15 -18.66 -25.06 9.07
C GLU A 15 -18.16 -23.90 8.19
N ALA A 16 -19.06 -23.03 7.72
CA ALA A 16 -18.69 -21.84 6.96
C ALA A 16 -17.84 -20.86 7.79
N MET A 17 -18.14 -20.67 9.08
CA MET A 17 -17.36 -19.82 9.97
C MET A 17 -15.96 -20.39 10.22
N ARG A 18 -15.84 -21.71 10.37
CA ARG A 18 -14.55 -22.39 10.53
C ARG A 18 -13.70 -22.28 9.27
N ALA A 19 -14.28 -22.51 8.11
CA ALA A 19 -13.61 -22.35 6.81
C ALA A 19 -13.17 -20.89 6.56
N ALA A 20 -13.96 -19.90 7.00
CA ALA A 20 -13.58 -18.50 6.95
C ALA A 20 -12.40 -18.17 7.90
N ALA A 21 -12.38 -18.77 9.08
CA ALA A 21 -11.27 -18.64 10.03
C ALA A 21 -9.97 -19.27 9.49
N GLU A 22 -10.06 -20.44 8.86
CA GLU A 22 -8.92 -21.12 8.23
C GLU A 22 -8.36 -20.31 7.05
N ARG A 23 -9.23 -19.72 6.21
CA ARG A 23 -8.80 -18.80 5.14
C ARG A 23 -8.14 -17.54 5.69
N ARG A 24 -8.63 -17.02 6.82
CA ARG A 24 -8.02 -15.87 7.51
C ARG A 24 -6.64 -16.22 8.07
N ALA A 25 -6.50 -17.42 8.65
CA ALA A 25 -5.22 -17.94 9.13
C ALA A 25 -4.22 -18.17 7.99
N ALA A 26 -4.66 -18.72 6.85
CA ALA A 26 -3.82 -18.90 5.67
C ALA A 26 -3.36 -17.56 5.06
N ARG A 27 -4.22 -16.53 5.04
CA ARG A 27 -3.82 -15.16 4.66
C ARG A 27 -2.84 -14.54 5.65
N ALA A 28 -3.01 -14.80 6.95
CA ALA A 28 -2.05 -14.36 7.97
C ALA A 28 -0.70 -15.10 7.84
N ALA A 29 -0.71 -16.37 7.41
CA ALA A 29 0.48 -17.16 7.13
C ALA A 29 1.14 -16.83 5.78
N SER A 30 0.40 -16.19 4.86
CA SER A 30 0.93 -15.60 3.61
C SER A 30 1.72 -14.34 3.94
N GLN A 31 2.78 -14.49 4.73
CA GLN A 31 3.68 -13.42 5.14
C GLN A 31 4.67 -13.14 4.02
N CYS A 32 4.45 -12.07 3.28
CA CYS A 32 5.49 -11.46 2.47
C CYS A 32 6.65 -11.02 3.39
N GLU A 33 7.89 -11.22 2.96
CA GLU A 33 9.12 -10.94 3.74
C GLU A 33 9.15 -9.49 4.27
N VAL A 34 8.54 -8.56 3.53
CA VAL A 34 8.33 -7.16 3.95
C VAL A 34 7.51 -7.03 5.25
N THR A 35 6.51 -7.88 5.46
CA THR A 35 5.70 -7.90 6.70
C THR A 35 6.38 -8.64 7.86
N ARG A 36 7.39 -9.47 7.58
CA ARG A 36 8.22 -10.14 8.59
C ARG A 36 9.32 -9.25 9.15
N GLY A 37 9.59 -8.11 8.51
CA GLY A 37 10.65 -7.19 8.93
C GLY A 37 12.06 -7.71 8.61
N GLU A 38 12.18 -8.69 7.73
CA GLU A 38 13.46 -9.30 7.32
C GLU A 38 14.16 -8.52 6.19
N VAL A 39 13.55 -7.44 5.71
CA VAL A 39 14.15 -6.59 4.67
C VAL A 39 15.01 -5.54 5.35
N ASP A 40 16.27 -5.42 4.95
CA ASP A 40 17.12 -4.31 5.36
C ASP A 40 16.55 -3.00 4.82
N LEU A 41 16.05 -2.15 5.72
CA LEU A 41 15.39 -0.89 5.40
C LEU A 41 16.29 0.33 5.65
N ASP A 42 17.49 0.12 6.16
CA ASP A 42 18.35 1.21 6.64
C ASP A 42 18.82 2.10 5.49
N ALA A 43 19.08 1.51 4.31
CA ALA A 43 19.45 2.26 3.10
C ALA A 43 18.37 3.27 2.65
N TYR A 44 17.08 2.94 2.82
CA TYR A 44 16.00 3.88 2.49
C TYR A 44 15.83 4.95 3.56
N ALA A 45 16.11 4.63 4.83
CA ALA A 45 15.92 5.55 5.94
C ALA A 45 16.80 6.82 5.83
N GLU A 46 17.97 6.71 5.22
CA GLU A 46 18.86 7.86 4.99
C GLU A 46 18.29 8.87 3.99
N VAL A 47 17.49 8.42 3.02
CA VAL A 47 17.05 9.22 1.87
C VAL A 47 15.55 9.44 1.78
N ASP A 48 14.73 8.72 2.56
CA ASP A 48 13.27 8.82 2.56
C ASP A 48 12.68 9.90 3.48
N GLY A 49 13.54 10.69 4.16
CA GLY A 49 13.16 11.73 5.11
C GLY A 49 12.09 12.69 4.59
N PRO A 50 12.29 13.36 3.44
CA PRO A 50 11.32 14.28 2.87
C PRO A 50 9.95 13.63 2.62
N TRP A 51 9.95 12.34 2.27
CA TRP A 51 8.72 11.60 2.01
C TRP A 51 8.01 11.17 3.31
N ARG A 52 8.77 10.87 4.38
CA ARG A 52 8.22 10.60 5.71
C ARG A 52 7.53 11.83 6.30
N GLU A 53 8.11 13.00 6.16
CA GLU A 53 7.53 14.26 6.63
C GLU A 53 6.20 14.59 5.95
N LEU A 54 6.03 14.19 4.69
CA LEU A 54 4.78 14.30 3.95
C LEU A 54 3.73 13.24 4.34
N GLY A 55 4.11 12.25 5.15
CA GLY A 55 3.22 11.17 5.58
C GLY A 55 3.04 10.06 4.54
N LEU A 56 3.99 9.88 3.61
CA LEU A 56 3.94 8.78 2.64
C LEU A 56 4.23 7.43 3.32
N ALA A 57 3.42 6.43 2.97
CA ALA A 57 3.62 5.06 3.42
C ALA A 57 4.89 4.46 2.80
N ALA A 58 5.54 3.53 3.52
CA ALA A 58 6.80 2.90 3.10
C ALA A 58 6.84 2.42 1.63
N PRO A 59 5.83 1.70 1.09
CA PRO A 59 5.86 1.28 -0.31
C PRO A 59 5.93 2.44 -1.31
N ALA A 60 5.20 3.53 -1.07
CA ALA A 60 5.25 4.70 -1.94
C ALA A 60 6.59 5.45 -1.85
N ARG A 61 7.20 5.51 -0.65
CA ARG A 61 8.52 6.12 -0.47
C ARG A 61 9.60 5.36 -1.23
N ARG A 62 9.61 4.02 -1.10
CA ARG A 62 10.54 3.14 -1.81
C ARG A 62 10.40 3.28 -3.32
N ALA A 63 9.17 3.24 -3.82
CA ALA A 63 8.89 3.41 -5.25
C ALA A 63 9.44 4.73 -5.82
N LEU A 64 9.36 5.82 -5.05
CA LEU A 64 9.94 7.11 -5.45
C LEU A 64 11.47 7.07 -5.46
N ILE A 65 12.08 6.48 -4.43
CA ILE A 65 13.55 6.39 -4.29
C ILE A 65 14.15 5.48 -5.35
N ASP A 66 13.52 4.33 -5.61
CA ASP A 66 13.94 3.37 -6.64
C ASP A 66 13.91 4.01 -8.04
N ASP A 67 12.98 4.93 -8.30
CA ASP A 67 12.88 5.71 -9.55
C ASP A 67 13.73 7.00 -9.54
N GLY A 68 14.51 7.23 -8.46
CA GLY A 68 15.46 8.33 -8.34
C GLY A 68 14.88 9.68 -7.88
N TYR A 69 13.67 9.69 -7.31
CA TYR A 69 13.06 10.88 -6.71
C TYR A 69 13.32 10.92 -5.20
N TYR A 70 14.15 11.87 -4.78
CA TYR A 70 14.57 12.01 -3.38
C TYR A 70 13.88 13.18 -2.68
N LYS A 71 13.24 14.08 -3.43
CA LYS A 71 12.50 15.23 -2.90
C LYS A 71 11.37 15.64 -3.83
N LEU A 72 10.44 16.42 -3.28
CA LEU A 72 9.25 16.92 -4.00
C LEU A 72 9.59 17.64 -5.32
N SER A 73 10.70 18.37 -5.36
CA SER A 73 11.12 19.12 -6.55
C SER A 73 11.62 18.27 -7.72
N ASP A 74 12.00 17.01 -7.48
CA ASP A 74 12.41 16.08 -8.53
C ASP A 74 11.20 15.67 -9.39
N LEU A 75 9.99 15.69 -8.79
CA LEU A 75 8.74 15.33 -9.45
C LEU A 75 8.31 16.32 -10.56
N ARG A 76 8.98 17.46 -10.70
CA ARG A 76 8.75 18.39 -11.82
C ARG A 76 9.19 17.81 -13.17
N LYS A 77 10.06 16.80 -13.15
CA LYS A 77 10.61 16.17 -14.36
C LYS A 77 9.75 15.00 -14.86
N THR A 78 8.77 14.59 -14.06
CA THR A 78 7.92 13.41 -14.31
C THR A 78 6.45 13.79 -14.36
N SER A 79 5.66 13.02 -15.10
CA SER A 79 4.22 13.26 -15.22
C SER A 79 3.47 12.64 -14.05
N LEU A 80 2.26 13.14 -13.80
CA LEU A 80 1.38 12.56 -12.79
C LEU A 80 1.04 11.10 -13.11
N ASP A 81 0.90 10.75 -14.39
CA ASP A 81 0.58 9.38 -14.80
C ASP A 81 1.76 8.44 -14.59
N ALA A 82 2.99 8.85 -14.89
CA ALA A 82 4.18 8.05 -14.57
C ALA A 82 4.27 7.76 -13.06
N ILE A 83 3.92 8.73 -12.21
CA ILE A 83 3.89 8.52 -10.76
C ILE A 83 2.80 7.52 -10.35
N LYS A 84 1.61 7.54 -10.99
CA LYS A 84 0.55 6.55 -10.73
C LYS A 84 0.95 5.13 -11.13
N ASP A 85 1.79 5.00 -12.15
CA ASP A 85 2.26 3.71 -12.64
C ASP A 85 3.35 3.08 -11.75
N LEU A 86 3.93 3.85 -10.82
CA LEU A 86 4.93 3.32 -9.88
C LEU A 86 4.33 2.26 -8.96
N HIS A 87 5.00 1.11 -8.88
CA HIS A 87 4.58 0.00 -8.02
C HIS A 87 4.66 0.38 -6.53
N GLY A 88 3.51 0.46 -5.87
CA GLY A 88 3.40 0.94 -4.48
C GLY A 88 2.78 2.33 -4.36
N MET A 89 2.52 3.01 -5.48
CA MET A 89 1.82 4.28 -5.51
C MET A 89 0.30 4.07 -5.50
N GLY A 90 -0.30 4.25 -4.32
CA GLY A 90 -1.75 4.18 -4.14
C GLY A 90 -2.45 5.55 -4.28
N PRO A 91 -3.79 5.58 -4.37
CA PRO A 91 -4.56 6.82 -4.47
C PRO A 91 -4.30 7.80 -3.32
N ASN A 92 -4.03 7.29 -2.11
CA ASN A 92 -3.67 8.13 -0.98
C ASN A 92 -2.31 8.84 -1.16
N ALA A 93 -1.32 8.13 -1.72
CA ALA A 93 0.00 8.69 -1.97
C ALA A 93 -0.05 9.77 -3.07
N ILE A 94 -0.81 9.51 -4.15
CA ILE A 94 -1.08 10.51 -5.20
C ILE A 94 -1.72 11.78 -4.64
N ARG A 95 -2.72 11.63 -3.75
CA ARG A 95 -3.38 12.77 -3.09
C ARG A 95 -2.40 13.59 -2.24
N ILE A 96 -1.55 12.93 -1.46
CA ILE A 96 -0.51 13.57 -0.64
C ILE A 96 0.46 14.34 -1.53
N LEU A 97 1.01 13.70 -2.57
CA LEU A 97 1.97 14.32 -3.49
C LEU A 97 1.37 15.52 -4.22
N THR A 98 0.16 15.39 -4.75
CA THR A 98 -0.53 16.48 -5.46
C THR A 98 -0.77 17.68 -4.54
N THR A 99 -1.16 17.43 -3.29
CA THR A 99 -1.38 18.48 -2.29
C THR A 99 -0.06 19.15 -1.90
N ALA A 100 1.00 18.36 -1.69
CA ALA A 100 2.33 18.86 -1.36
C ALA A 100 2.89 19.72 -2.51
N MET A 101 2.80 19.25 -3.75
CA MET A 101 3.19 19.99 -4.95
C MET A 101 2.48 21.35 -5.02
N LYS A 102 1.15 21.36 -4.86
CA LYS A 102 0.37 22.60 -4.86
C LYS A 102 0.77 23.56 -3.74
N LYS A 103 1.01 23.05 -2.52
CA LYS A 103 1.46 23.87 -1.38
C LYS A 103 2.85 24.49 -1.61
N ALA A 104 3.69 23.80 -2.36
CA ALA A 104 5.03 24.25 -2.72
C ALA A 104 5.08 25.06 -4.03
N ASP A 105 3.93 25.38 -4.63
CA ASP A 105 3.81 26.02 -5.95
C ASP A 105 4.55 25.28 -7.07
N LEU A 106 4.54 23.94 -7.00
CA LEU A 106 5.13 23.06 -7.98
C LEU A 106 4.03 22.34 -8.78
N SER A 107 4.36 21.97 -10.01
CA SER A 107 3.52 21.12 -10.87
C SER A 107 4.32 19.96 -11.44
N PHE A 108 3.63 18.84 -11.69
CA PHE A 108 4.19 17.74 -12.46
C PHE A 108 4.47 18.19 -13.89
N ARG A 109 5.34 17.45 -14.58
CA ARG A 109 5.52 17.61 -16.02
C ARG A 109 4.18 17.39 -16.73
N LYS A 110 3.86 18.28 -17.67
CA LYS A 110 2.71 18.13 -18.57
C LYS A 110 2.88 16.97 -19.52
#